data_AF-A0A970RP74-F1
#
_entry.id   AF-A0A970RP74-F1
#
_cell.length_a   1.000
_cell.length_b   1.000
_cell.length_c   1.000
_cell.angle_alpha   90.00
_cell.angle_beta   90.00
_cell.angle_gamma   90.00
#
_symmetry.space_group_name_H-M   'P 1'
#
loop_
_entity.id
_entity.type
_entity.pdbx_description
1 polymer ?
#
loop_
_entity_poly.entity_id
_entity_poly.type
_entity_poly.pdbx_seq_one_letter_code
_entity_poly.pdbx_strand_id
1 'polypeptide(L)'
;MKNPKSLYVSSASRLKGKRQVRNIFVLVLVIVVILALLLVLYVLGTKREIDEAFPTGIASRSDNSHTIPETDPTADGSEPFGTSDSSNATSDSASQTSDSSVEPIDSGSDNTDSTRNTNLPEPPPEETDIFFKYSGMLQTVTHKDRDIALAKLKQTVREYIQGASDARIGFYYVNLKNNEEFGWNDLSPFVVGGAINLPINLALYEEARTGILSFKEVMTYKEEDQTEGPGVIANRNYGAQYFIRSLSGLSLTSSDNIATAMLIRRLGGIERVCDRFGEISMIVDYDSVSNYTDYSKKQQSGKRRTSTQDMA
;
A
#
# COMPACT_ATOMS: atom_id res chain seq x y z
N MET A 1 27.55 -36.67 17.16
CA MET A 1 27.46 -35.36 16.48
C MET A 1 27.46 -35.57 14.97
N LYS A 2 26.48 -35.02 14.25
CA LYS A 2 26.50 -34.82 12.78
C LYS A 2 25.78 -33.50 12.50
N ASN A 3 26.46 -32.53 11.90
CA ASN A 3 25.85 -31.24 11.56
C ASN A 3 24.89 -31.38 10.37
N PRO A 4 23.65 -30.87 10.44
CA PRO A 4 22.83 -30.66 9.25
C PRO A 4 23.41 -29.49 8.45
N LYS A 5 23.65 -29.69 7.15
CA LYS A 5 24.12 -28.62 6.26
C LYS A 5 22.97 -27.64 6.00
N SER A 6 23.21 -26.33 6.17
CA SER A 6 22.19 -25.31 5.93
C SER A 6 21.90 -25.13 4.44
N LEU A 7 20.65 -25.35 4.04
CA LEU A 7 20.21 -25.19 2.64
C LEU A 7 20.11 -23.71 2.19
N TYR A 8 19.94 -22.80 3.15
CA TYR A 8 19.61 -21.38 2.92
C TYR A 8 20.73 -20.54 2.29
N VAL A 9 22.01 -20.89 2.49
CA VAL A 9 23.14 -20.13 1.91
C VAL A 9 23.24 -20.33 0.38
N SER A 10 22.66 -21.40 -0.16
CA SER A 10 22.69 -21.70 -1.60
C SER A 10 21.69 -20.88 -2.44
N SER A 11 20.65 -20.34 -1.83
CA SER A 11 19.56 -19.63 -2.52
C SER A 11 19.97 -18.20 -2.90
N ALA A 12 20.62 -17.48 -1.98
CA ALA A 12 21.00 -16.07 -2.17
C ALA A 12 22.04 -15.87 -3.30
N SER A 13 23.02 -16.77 -3.41
CA SER A 13 24.04 -16.72 -4.48
C SER A 13 23.44 -17.01 -5.86
N ARG A 14 22.51 -17.97 -5.96
CA ARG A 14 21.76 -18.27 -7.20
C ARG A 14 20.89 -17.10 -7.66
N LEU A 15 20.28 -16.37 -6.72
CA LEU A 15 19.49 -15.17 -7.02
C LEU A 15 20.37 -14.01 -7.52
N LYS A 16 21.56 -13.81 -6.93
CA LYS A 16 22.51 -12.78 -7.39
C LYS A 16 23.01 -13.05 -8.82
N GLY A 17 23.29 -14.31 -9.15
CA GLY A 17 23.64 -14.73 -10.51
C GLY A 17 22.55 -14.47 -11.54
N LYS A 18 21.28 -14.84 -11.25
CA LYS A 18 20.14 -14.56 -12.15
C LYS A 18 19.94 -13.07 -12.42
N ARG A 19 20.15 -12.20 -11.41
CA ARG A 19 20.06 -10.73 -11.59
C ARG A 19 21.14 -10.19 -12.52
N GLN A 20 22.39 -10.66 -12.42
CA GLN A 20 23.48 -10.24 -13.31
C GLN A 20 23.24 -10.68 -14.77
N VAL A 21 22.83 -11.93 -15.00
CA VAL A 21 22.52 -12.43 -16.35
C VAL A 21 21.38 -11.65 -17.00
N ARG A 22 20.31 -11.32 -16.26
CA ARG A 22 19.21 -10.48 -16.75
C ARG A 22 19.69 -9.09 -17.17
N ASN A 23 20.53 -8.45 -16.36
CA ASN A 23 21.03 -7.12 -16.67
C ASN A 23 21.97 -7.11 -17.89
N ILE A 24 22.80 -8.14 -18.06
CA ILE A 24 23.62 -8.33 -19.27
C ILE A 24 22.74 -8.51 -20.51
N PHE A 25 21.68 -9.31 -20.42
CA PHE A 25 20.74 -9.53 -21.54
C PHE A 25 20.06 -8.23 -21.97
N VAL A 26 19.59 -7.41 -21.01
CA VAL A 26 19.00 -6.09 -21.29
C VAL A 26 20.02 -5.14 -21.93
N LEU A 27 21.28 -5.11 -21.45
CA LEU A 27 22.35 -4.31 -22.05
C LEU A 27 22.61 -4.70 -23.51
N VAL A 28 22.71 -6.01 -23.80
CA VAL A 28 22.91 -6.53 -25.15
C VAL A 28 21.72 -6.18 -26.06
N LEU A 29 20.49 -6.30 -25.57
CA LEU A 29 19.29 -5.90 -26.32
C LEU A 29 19.30 -4.41 -26.70
N VAL A 30 19.67 -3.54 -25.77
CA VAL A 30 19.80 -2.09 -26.04
C VAL A 30 20.89 -1.81 -27.07
N ILE A 31 22.05 -2.47 -26.99
CA ILE A 31 23.13 -2.34 -27.99
C ILE A 31 22.65 -2.80 -29.38
N VAL A 32 21.93 -3.92 -29.48
CA VAL A 32 21.36 -4.41 -30.75
C VAL A 32 20.35 -3.42 -31.34
N VAL A 33 19.48 -2.82 -30.51
CA VAL A 33 18.54 -1.78 -30.96
C VAL A 33 19.29 -0.54 -31.48
N ILE A 34 20.33 -0.08 -30.78
CA ILE A 34 21.16 1.05 -31.22
C ILE A 34 21.85 0.74 -32.55
N LEU A 35 22.44 -0.45 -32.71
CA LEU A 35 23.09 -0.87 -33.96
C LEU A 35 22.09 -0.97 -35.12
N ALA A 36 20.87 -1.48 -34.88
CA ALA A 36 19.82 -1.51 -35.89
C ALA A 36 19.38 -0.10 -36.29
N LEU A 37 19.29 0.84 -35.34
CA LEU A 37 18.94 2.24 -35.61
C LEU A 37 20.03 2.94 -36.42
N LEU A 38 21.31 2.71 -36.10
CA LEU A 38 22.45 3.18 -36.89
C LEU A 38 22.48 2.58 -38.31
N LEU A 39 22.15 1.29 -38.46
CA LEU A 39 22.02 0.66 -39.77
C LEU A 39 20.90 1.31 -40.61
N VAL A 40 19.73 1.56 -40.01
CA VAL A 40 18.62 2.26 -40.69
C VAL A 40 19.03 3.66 -41.12
N LEU A 41 19.71 4.43 -40.26
CA LEU A 41 20.23 5.76 -40.60
C LEU A 41 21.28 5.70 -41.72
N TYR A 42 22.16 4.70 -41.72
CA TYR A 42 23.14 4.48 -42.78
C TYR A 42 22.45 4.16 -44.13
N VAL A 43 21.47 3.24 -44.13
CA VAL A 43 20.70 2.88 -45.33
C VAL A 43 19.88 4.06 -45.86
N LEU A 44 19.29 4.89 -44.98
CA LEU A 44 18.59 6.11 -45.37
C LEU A 44 19.55 7.17 -45.95
N GLY A 45 20.75 7.31 -45.39
CA GLY A 45 21.81 8.16 -45.92
C GLY A 45 22.24 7.74 -47.33
N THR A 46 22.60 6.46 -47.51
CA THR A 46 22.97 5.93 -48.83
C THR A 46 21.81 5.95 -49.82
N LYS A 47 20.56 5.77 -49.37
CA LYS A 47 19.39 5.90 -50.24
C LYS A 47 19.26 7.32 -50.75
N ARG A 48 19.50 8.34 -49.91
CA ARG A 48 19.49 9.74 -50.34
C ARG A 48 20.55 10.02 -51.42
N GLU A 49 21.76 9.49 -51.26
CA GLU A 49 22.82 9.60 -52.28
C GLU A 49 22.41 8.92 -53.60
N ILE A 50 21.73 7.76 -53.54
CA ILE A 50 21.23 7.04 -54.71
C ILE A 50 20.05 7.77 -55.38
N ASP A 51 19.09 8.28 -54.60
CA ASP A 51 17.93 9.03 -55.08
C ASP A 51 18.37 10.39 -55.69
N GLU A 52 19.43 11.02 -55.17
CA GLU A 52 20.07 12.22 -55.76
C GLU A 52 20.88 11.88 -57.03
N ALA A 53 21.49 10.69 -57.13
CA ALA A 53 22.24 10.23 -58.31
C ALA A 53 21.36 9.70 -59.45
N PHE A 54 20.18 9.14 -59.15
CA PHE A 54 19.27 8.52 -60.11
C PHE A 54 17.80 8.85 -59.83
N PRO A 55 17.33 10.07 -60.15
CA PRO A 55 15.95 10.48 -59.91
C PRO A 55 14.97 9.77 -60.86
N THR A 56 14.51 8.57 -60.50
CA THR A 56 13.50 7.82 -61.26
C THR A 56 12.10 8.39 -61.02
N GLY A 57 11.69 9.34 -61.85
CA GLY A 57 10.29 9.74 -61.92
C GLY A 57 9.46 8.73 -62.71
N ILE A 58 8.33 8.28 -62.14
CA ILE A 58 7.08 7.90 -62.83
C ILE A 58 5.95 8.04 -61.82
N ALA A 59 4.82 8.60 -62.26
CA ALA A 59 3.67 8.92 -61.42
C ALA A 59 2.43 8.08 -61.79
N SER A 60 1.43 8.10 -60.90
CA SER A 60 0.08 7.50 -61.06
C SER A 60 0.05 5.95 -61.03
N ARG A 61 -1.05 5.29 -60.67
CA ARG A 61 -2.46 5.71 -60.78
C ARG A 61 -3.37 4.97 -59.77
N SER A 62 -4.52 5.56 -59.45
CA SER A 62 -5.65 4.95 -58.73
C SER A 62 -6.39 3.91 -59.58
N ASP A 63 -7.23 3.07 -58.97
CA ASP A 63 -8.71 3.18 -59.12
C ASP A 63 -9.47 2.14 -58.25
N ASN A 64 -10.78 2.35 -58.12
CA ASN A 64 -11.69 1.81 -57.10
C ASN A 64 -12.40 0.48 -57.46
N SER A 65 -13.29 0.05 -56.53
CA SER A 65 -14.48 -0.81 -56.71
C SER A 65 -14.26 -2.34 -56.62
N HIS A 66 -15.23 -3.18 -56.23
CA HIS A 66 -16.70 -3.02 -56.16
C HIS A 66 -17.34 -3.71 -54.93
N THR A 67 -18.58 -3.30 -54.60
CA THR A 67 -19.51 -3.97 -53.67
C THR A 67 -20.76 -4.41 -54.42
N ILE A 68 -21.29 -5.62 -54.15
CA ILE A 68 -22.65 -6.07 -54.52
C ILE A 68 -23.23 -6.86 -53.31
N PRO A 69 -24.52 -6.69 -52.95
CA PRO A 69 -25.13 -7.30 -51.77
C PRO A 69 -25.85 -8.64 -52.08
N GLU A 70 -26.14 -9.41 -51.04
CA GLU A 70 -27.01 -10.61 -51.12
C GLU A 70 -27.98 -10.69 -49.92
N THR A 71 -28.99 -11.56 -50.01
CA THR A 71 -30.30 -11.44 -49.34
C THR A 71 -30.55 -12.35 -48.14
N ASP A 72 -31.44 -11.92 -47.24
CA ASP A 72 -32.15 -12.69 -46.19
C ASP A 72 -33.06 -13.80 -46.83
N PRO A 73 -33.58 -14.86 -46.13
CA PRO A 73 -34.41 -14.71 -44.91
C PRO A 73 -34.41 -15.82 -43.82
N THR A 74 -34.64 -15.40 -42.57
CA THR A 74 -35.49 -16.02 -41.50
C THR A 74 -35.36 -17.49 -41.03
N ALA A 75 -35.18 -17.68 -39.71
CA ALA A 75 -35.93 -18.58 -38.81
C ALA A 75 -35.63 -18.17 -37.35
N ASP A 76 -36.60 -17.67 -36.57
CA ASP A 76 -37.56 -18.38 -35.70
C ASP A 76 -36.96 -18.88 -34.36
N GLY A 77 -37.74 -18.80 -33.28
CA GLY A 77 -37.33 -19.08 -31.91
C GLY A 77 -37.90 -18.09 -30.89
N SER A 78 -39.12 -18.35 -30.41
CA SER A 78 -39.82 -17.54 -29.41
C SER A 78 -39.96 -18.29 -28.08
N GLU A 79 -39.79 -17.59 -26.95
CA GLU A 79 -40.19 -18.07 -25.62
C GLU A 79 -40.91 -16.96 -24.82
N PRO A 80 -42.05 -17.26 -24.16
CA PRO A 80 -42.77 -16.32 -23.31
C PRO A 80 -42.56 -16.57 -21.80
N PHE A 81 -42.86 -15.55 -21.00
CA PHE A 81 -43.00 -15.63 -19.54
C PHE A 81 -44.12 -16.58 -19.09
N GLY A 82 -43.96 -17.19 -17.90
CA GLY A 82 -45.02 -17.92 -17.20
C GLY A 82 -44.71 -18.15 -15.71
N THR A 83 -45.49 -17.52 -14.82
CA THR A 83 -45.37 -17.57 -13.35
C THR A 83 -46.39 -18.55 -12.74
N SER A 84 -46.10 -19.17 -11.59
CA SER A 84 -47.03 -19.34 -10.43
C SER A 84 -46.53 -20.34 -9.35
N ASP A 85 -46.65 -19.92 -8.09
CA ASP A 85 -47.25 -20.60 -6.91
C ASP A 85 -46.76 -22.01 -6.43
N SER A 86 -46.93 -22.46 -5.17
CA SER A 86 -47.71 -21.94 -4.04
C SER A 86 -47.21 -22.42 -2.64
N SER A 87 -47.41 -21.56 -1.63
CA SER A 87 -47.89 -21.75 -0.23
C SER A 87 -47.46 -22.88 0.74
N ASN A 88 -47.37 -22.46 2.03
CA ASN A 88 -47.81 -23.13 3.29
C ASN A 88 -47.00 -24.34 3.87
N ALA A 89 -46.94 -24.59 5.21
CA ALA A 89 -47.60 -23.98 6.38
C ALA A 89 -46.77 -24.06 7.71
N THR A 90 -47.18 -23.23 8.68
CA THR A 90 -47.18 -23.28 10.18
C THR A 90 -46.70 -24.58 10.88
N SER A 91 -46.01 -24.60 12.05
CA SER A 91 -46.47 -24.31 13.45
C SER A 91 -45.43 -24.90 14.46
N ASP A 92 -45.36 -24.65 15.78
CA ASP A 92 -45.82 -23.58 16.71
C ASP A 92 -45.18 -23.70 18.12
N SER A 93 -45.46 -22.75 19.03
CA SER A 93 -45.24 -22.75 20.51
C SER A 93 -43.80 -22.79 21.08
N ALA A 94 -43.31 -21.97 22.04
CA ALA A 94 -43.82 -21.07 23.10
C ALA A 94 -43.84 -21.60 24.55
N SER A 95 -43.04 -20.96 25.42
CA SER A 95 -43.24 -20.66 26.86
C SER A 95 -42.00 -19.89 27.37
N GLN A 96 -42.10 -18.65 27.89
CA GLN A 96 -42.49 -18.26 29.26
C GLN A 96 -41.54 -18.79 30.35
N THR A 97 -41.13 -18.07 31.41
CA THR A 97 -41.14 -16.65 31.84
C THR A 97 -40.37 -16.58 33.16
N SER A 98 -39.67 -15.47 33.47
CA SER A 98 -39.65 -14.90 34.84
C SER A 98 -38.90 -13.57 34.91
N ASP A 99 -39.60 -12.54 35.39
CA ASP A 99 -39.11 -11.20 35.74
C ASP A 99 -38.53 -11.18 37.17
N SER A 100 -37.59 -10.29 37.45
CA SER A 100 -37.52 -9.49 38.70
C SER A 100 -36.34 -8.51 38.69
N SER A 101 -36.63 -7.23 38.93
CA SER A 101 -35.65 -6.15 39.09
C SER A 101 -35.47 -5.80 40.57
N VAL A 102 -34.23 -5.69 41.08
CA VAL A 102 -33.93 -4.99 42.36
C VAL A 102 -32.55 -4.33 42.34
N GLU A 103 -32.56 -3.03 42.56
CA GLU A 103 -31.50 -2.17 43.14
C GLU A 103 -32.23 -1.20 44.10
N PRO A 104 -31.57 -0.40 44.98
CA PRO A 104 -30.19 -0.44 45.46
C PRO A 104 -30.10 -0.42 47.01
N ILE A 105 -28.92 -0.62 47.60
CA ILE A 105 -28.60 -0.16 48.98
C ILE A 105 -27.23 0.51 49.02
N ASP A 106 -27.21 1.74 49.54
CA ASP A 106 -26.05 2.57 49.88
C ASP A 106 -25.35 2.06 51.14
N SER A 107 -24.02 2.05 51.13
CA SER A 107 -23.24 2.35 52.35
C SER A 107 -21.74 2.58 52.06
N GLY A 108 -21.27 3.76 52.44
CA GLY A 108 -20.01 3.87 53.20
C GLY A 108 -18.69 3.94 52.41
N SER A 109 -18.15 5.15 52.33
CA SER A 109 -16.70 5.37 52.17
C SER A 109 -15.94 4.67 53.30
N ASP A 110 -14.98 3.80 52.98
CA ASP A 110 -13.84 3.59 53.86
C ASP A 110 -12.53 3.41 53.07
N ASN A 111 -11.56 4.29 53.34
CA ASN A 111 -10.24 4.24 52.74
C ASN A 111 -9.39 3.19 53.47
N THR A 112 -9.15 2.04 52.85
CA THR A 112 -8.02 1.18 53.24
C THR A 112 -7.19 0.77 52.03
N ASP A 113 -5.98 1.34 51.96
CA ASP A 113 -4.90 0.83 51.12
C ASP A 113 -4.64 -0.64 51.46
N SER A 114 -4.58 -1.49 50.45
CA SER A 114 -4.27 -2.92 50.56
C SER A 114 -3.54 -3.41 49.31
N THR A 115 -2.41 -2.76 49.02
CA THR A 115 -1.19 -3.34 48.42
C THR A 115 -1.33 -4.72 47.72
N ARG A 116 -1.92 -4.72 46.52
CA ARG A 116 -1.47 -5.65 45.46
C ARG A 116 -0.48 -4.89 44.58
N ASN A 117 0.81 -5.02 44.92
CA ASN A 117 1.89 -4.41 44.15
C ASN A 117 2.14 -5.20 42.85
N THR A 118 1.18 -5.16 41.93
CA THR A 118 1.41 -5.56 40.55
C THR A 118 2.08 -4.38 39.83
N ASN A 119 3.39 -4.48 39.58
CA ASN A 119 4.16 -3.55 38.73
C ASN A 119 3.74 -3.61 37.24
N LEU A 120 2.49 -3.98 36.97
CA LEU A 120 1.91 -4.06 35.64
C LEU A 120 1.45 -2.65 35.24
N PRO A 121 1.71 -2.21 34.00
CA PRO A 121 1.21 -0.92 33.54
C PRO A 121 -0.31 -0.90 33.48
N GLU A 122 -0.87 0.31 33.36
CA GLU A 122 -2.32 0.49 33.16
C GLU A 122 -2.78 -0.34 31.95
N PRO A 123 -3.86 -1.14 32.09
CA PRO A 123 -4.34 -1.98 31.00
C PRO A 123 -4.73 -1.11 29.80
N PRO A 124 -4.56 -1.60 28.56
CA PRO A 124 -5.10 -0.89 27.41
C PRO A 124 -6.62 -0.77 27.56
N PRO A 125 -7.24 0.27 26.97
CA PRO A 125 -8.70 0.38 26.94
C PRO A 125 -9.31 -0.87 26.30
N GLU A 126 -10.49 -1.28 26.81
CA GLU A 126 -11.15 -2.50 26.35
C GLU A 126 -11.40 -2.50 24.83
N GLU A 127 -11.32 -3.69 24.23
CA GLU A 127 -11.59 -3.86 22.82
C GLU A 127 -13.09 -3.73 22.58
N THR A 128 -13.50 -2.57 22.06
CA THR A 128 -14.86 -2.34 21.60
C THR A 128 -14.98 -2.71 20.13
N ASP A 129 -16.05 -3.43 19.77
CA ASP A 129 -16.33 -3.79 18.38
C ASP A 129 -16.53 -2.52 17.53
N ILE A 130 -15.68 -2.35 16.52
CA ILE A 130 -15.75 -1.21 15.61
C ILE A 130 -16.83 -1.47 14.56
N PHE A 131 -18.06 -1.07 14.87
CA PHE A 131 -19.15 -1.06 13.91
C PHE A 131 -18.99 0.11 12.93
N PHE A 132 -18.49 -0.17 11.73
CA PHE A 132 -18.59 0.76 10.61
C PHE A 132 -20.06 1.05 10.33
N LYS A 133 -20.48 2.31 10.51
CA LYS A 133 -21.82 2.74 10.12
C LYS A 133 -22.03 2.44 8.64
N TYR A 134 -23.14 1.78 8.31
CA TYR A 134 -23.53 1.53 6.92
C TYR A 134 -23.55 2.85 6.14
N SER A 135 -22.63 2.99 5.20
CA SER A 135 -22.39 4.22 4.44
C SER A 135 -23.38 4.44 3.28
N GLY A 136 -24.46 3.66 3.24
CA GLY A 136 -25.39 3.61 2.11
C GLY A 136 -24.92 2.67 1.00
N MET A 137 -25.69 2.64 -0.09
CA MET A 137 -25.26 1.97 -1.32
C MET A 137 -24.06 2.72 -1.92
N LEU A 138 -23.06 1.97 -2.41
CA LEU A 138 -21.98 2.55 -3.21
C LEU A 138 -22.57 3.32 -4.39
N GLN A 139 -22.08 4.54 -4.63
CA GLN A 139 -22.51 5.34 -5.77
C GLN A 139 -22.33 4.56 -7.08
N THR A 140 -23.37 4.55 -7.90
CA THR A 140 -23.36 3.94 -9.23
C THR A 140 -23.35 5.06 -10.26
N VAL A 141 -22.36 5.02 -11.15
CA VAL A 141 -22.17 5.95 -12.26
C VAL A 141 -21.92 5.13 -13.52
N THR A 142 -22.25 5.67 -14.69
CA THR A 142 -21.92 5.00 -15.95
C THR A 142 -20.40 4.96 -16.14
N HIS A 143 -19.90 4.01 -16.93
CA HIS A 143 -18.47 3.98 -17.29
C HIS A 143 -18.03 5.32 -17.91
N LYS A 144 -18.82 5.86 -18.84
CA LYS A 144 -18.54 7.14 -19.52
C LYS A 144 -18.42 8.31 -18.54
N ASP A 145 -19.36 8.46 -17.62
CA ASP A 145 -19.35 9.60 -16.68
C ASP A 145 -18.19 9.47 -15.68
N ARG A 146 -17.87 8.23 -15.28
CA ARG A 146 -16.72 7.91 -14.44
C ARG A 146 -15.39 8.20 -15.13
N ASP A 147 -15.23 7.82 -16.40
CA ASP A 147 -14.02 8.09 -17.19
C ASP A 147 -13.81 9.60 -17.35
N ILE A 148 -14.89 10.37 -17.60
CA ILE A 148 -14.87 11.83 -17.66
C ILE A 148 -14.48 12.43 -16.29
N ALA A 149 -15.05 11.93 -15.19
CA ALA A 149 -14.75 12.40 -13.85
C ALA A 149 -13.28 12.10 -13.45
N LEU A 150 -12.76 10.92 -13.77
CA LEU A 150 -11.37 10.55 -13.52
C LEU A 150 -10.40 11.36 -14.37
N ALA A 151 -10.71 11.61 -15.64
CA ALA A 151 -9.93 12.50 -16.51
C ALA A 151 -9.87 13.93 -15.95
N LYS A 152 -11.01 14.46 -15.48
CA LYS A 152 -11.08 15.77 -14.83
C LYS A 152 -10.26 15.80 -13.53
N LEU A 153 -10.39 14.79 -12.68
CA LEU A 153 -9.62 14.67 -11.43
C LEU A 153 -8.11 14.65 -11.71
N LYS A 154 -7.66 13.83 -12.66
CA LYS A 154 -6.26 13.75 -13.11
C LYS A 154 -5.72 15.12 -13.55
N GLN A 155 -6.52 15.87 -14.30
CA GLN A 155 -6.15 17.22 -14.76
C GLN A 155 -6.09 18.21 -13.59
N THR A 156 -7.09 18.27 -12.73
CA THR A 156 -7.12 19.19 -11.57
C THR A 156 -5.98 18.92 -10.58
N VAL A 157 -5.66 17.65 -10.29
CA VAL A 157 -4.51 17.29 -9.42
C VAL A 157 -3.19 17.72 -10.07
N ARG A 158 -3.03 17.49 -11.38
CA ARG A 158 -1.84 17.94 -12.13
C ARG A 158 -1.68 19.46 -12.08
N GLU A 159 -2.73 20.21 -12.38
CA GLU A 159 -2.73 21.68 -12.36
C GLU A 159 -2.38 22.22 -10.98
N TYR A 160 -2.98 21.65 -9.92
CA TYR A 160 -2.68 22.02 -8.54
C TYR A 160 -1.20 21.79 -8.19
N ILE A 161 -0.65 20.61 -8.49
CA ILE A 161 0.75 20.31 -8.18
C ILE A 161 1.73 21.13 -9.03
N GLN A 162 1.42 21.38 -10.31
CA GLN A 162 2.25 22.22 -11.18
C GLN A 162 2.21 23.70 -10.79
N GLY A 163 1.11 24.18 -10.21
CA GLY A 163 0.98 25.55 -9.68
C GLY A 163 1.71 25.79 -8.35
N ALA A 164 1.98 24.74 -7.57
CA ALA A 164 2.61 24.83 -6.25
C ALA A 164 4.13 25.05 -6.32
N SER A 165 4.55 26.27 -6.70
CA SER A 165 5.96 26.63 -6.96
C SER A 165 6.91 26.55 -5.75
N ASP A 166 6.36 26.53 -4.54
CA ASP A 166 7.04 26.48 -3.24
C ASP A 166 6.97 25.10 -2.56
N ALA A 167 6.36 24.11 -3.21
CA ALA A 167 6.21 22.75 -2.69
C ALA A 167 6.72 21.68 -3.68
N ARG A 168 7.08 20.51 -3.15
CA ARG A 168 7.27 19.28 -3.93
C ARG A 168 6.24 18.28 -3.45
N ILE A 169 5.22 18.05 -4.27
CA ILE A 169 4.09 17.18 -3.91
C ILE A 169 4.26 15.82 -4.62
N GLY A 170 4.15 14.76 -3.84
CA GLY A 170 3.87 13.40 -4.31
C GLY A 170 2.40 13.10 -4.09
N PHE A 171 1.78 12.40 -5.03
CA PHE A 171 0.39 11.97 -4.94
C PHE A 171 0.24 10.60 -5.59
N TYR A 172 -0.52 9.71 -4.97
CA TYR A 172 -0.98 8.47 -5.60
C TYR A 172 -2.41 8.16 -5.14
N TYR A 173 -3.18 7.57 -6.04
CA TYR A 173 -4.55 7.13 -5.83
C TYR A 173 -4.73 5.75 -6.48
N VAL A 174 -5.41 4.86 -5.78
CA VAL A 174 -5.87 3.58 -6.29
C VAL A 174 -7.30 3.31 -5.84
N ASN A 175 -8.13 2.79 -6.76
CA ASN A 175 -9.50 2.35 -6.49
C ASN A 175 -9.55 0.82 -6.44
N LEU A 176 -9.65 0.27 -5.23
CA LEU A 176 -9.62 -1.17 -4.97
C LEU A 176 -10.78 -1.96 -5.60
N LYS A 177 -11.84 -1.30 -6.10
CA LYS A 177 -13.00 -1.96 -6.73
C LYS A 177 -12.79 -2.25 -8.21
N ASN A 178 -12.02 -1.43 -8.92
CA ASN A 178 -11.88 -1.46 -10.37
C ASN A 178 -10.43 -1.30 -10.87
N ASN A 179 -9.47 -1.21 -9.95
CA ASN A 179 -8.03 -1.02 -10.19
C ASN A 179 -7.70 0.25 -10.99
N GLU A 180 -8.55 1.28 -10.92
CA GLU A 180 -8.18 2.59 -11.44
C GLU A 180 -7.15 3.26 -10.55
N GLU A 181 -6.01 3.59 -11.13
CA GLU A 181 -4.93 4.28 -10.45
C GLU A 181 -4.50 5.55 -11.18
N PHE A 182 -3.89 6.47 -10.42
CA PHE A 182 -3.07 7.54 -10.95
C PHE A 182 -2.14 8.11 -9.89
N GLY A 183 -0.97 8.55 -10.33
CA GLY A 183 -0.03 9.23 -9.45
C GLY A 183 0.72 10.37 -10.13
N TRP A 184 1.45 11.10 -9.32
CA TRP A 184 2.28 12.23 -9.70
C TRP A 184 3.46 12.35 -8.73
N ASN A 185 4.69 12.28 -9.23
CA ASN A 185 5.89 12.04 -8.41
C ASN A 185 5.72 10.82 -7.46
N ASP A 186 4.86 9.88 -7.83
CA ASP A 186 4.35 8.77 -7.02
C ASP A 186 5.42 7.76 -6.64
N LEU A 187 6.33 7.48 -7.57
CA LEU A 187 7.54 6.65 -7.41
C LEU A 187 8.70 7.41 -6.74
N SER A 188 8.57 8.72 -6.49
CA SER A 188 9.68 9.53 -6.02
C SER A 188 9.90 9.41 -4.50
N PRO A 189 11.14 9.49 -4.01
CA PRO A 189 11.41 9.43 -2.57
C PRO A 189 10.96 10.70 -1.84
N PHE A 190 10.31 10.51 -0.70
CA PHE A 190 9.92 11.52 0.28
C PHE A 190 10.33 11.08 1.69
N VAL A 191 10.55 12.05 2.59
CA VAL A 191 10.72 11.77 4.01
C VAL A 191 9.35 11.37 4.55
N VAL A 192 9.23 10.15 5.10
CA VAL A 192 7.94 9.57 5.50
C VAL A 192 7.36 10.14 6.81
N GLY A 193 8.22 10.65 7.70
CA GLY A 193 7.79 11.10 9.03
C GLY A 193 7.06 9.99 9.81
N GLY A 194 6.01 10.37 10.56
CA GLY A 194 5.19 9.44 11.34
C GLY A 194 4.36 8.45 10.52
N ALA A 195 4.22 8.62 9.20
CA ALA A 195 3.43 7.69 8.37
C ALA A 195 4.03 6.27 8.34
N ILE A 196 5.33 6.12 8.68
CA ILE A 196 6.00 4.81 8.84
C ILE A 196 5.40 3.97 9.98
N ASN A 197 4.69 4.60 10.91
CA ASN A 197 4.04 3.90 12.01
C ASN A 197 2.96 2.93 11.52
N LEU A 198 2.33 3.19 10.36
CA LEU A 198 1.36 2.27 9.76
C LEU A 198 1.99 0.92 9.36
N PRO A 199 3.01 0.86 8.48
CA PRO A 199 3.64 -0.42 8.15
C PRO A 199 4.38 -1.05 9.34
N ILE A 200 4.93 -0.27 10.29
CA ILE A 200 5.48 -0.81 11.56
C ILE A 200 4.39 -1.58 12.34
N ASN A 201 3.20 -1.01 12.45
CA ASN A 201 2.08 -1.69 13.08
C ASN A 201 1.57 -2.88 12.23
N LEU A 202 1.62 -2.83 10.90
CA LEU A 202 1.31 -4.00 10.08
C LEU A 202 2.23 -5.20 10.41
N ALA A 203 3.54 -4.96 10.54
CA ALA A 203 4.49 -5.99 10.97
C ALA A 203 4.20 -6.51 12.39
N LEU A 204 3.79 -5.63 13.31
CA LEU A 204 3.39 -5.97 14.68
C LEU A 204 2.13 -6.85 14.73
N TYR A 205 1.11 -6.50 13.95
CA TYR A 205 -0.13 -7.27 13.86
C TYR A 205 0.09 -8.62 13.19
N GLU A 206 1.02 -8.74 12.24
CA GLU A 206 1.39 -10.02 11.63
C GLU A 206 2.13 -10.95 12.62
N GLU A 207 3.02 -10.42 13.47
CA GLU A 207 3.60 -11.19 14.58
C GLU A 207 2.55 -11.61 15.63
N ALA A 208 1.57 -10.75 15.92
CA ALA A 208 0.45 -11.10 16.80
C ALA A 208 -0.42 -12.22 16.20
N ARG A 209 -0.79 -12.10 14.92
CA ARG A 209 -1.61 -13.06 14.17
C ARG A 209 -0.95 -14.45 14.09
N THR A 210 0.38 -14.48 14.04
CA THR A 210 1.18 -15.72 14.02
C THR A 210 1.59 -16.23 15.40
N GLY A 211 1.21 -15.54 16.48
CA GLY A 211 1.52 -15.93 17.87
C GLY A 211 2.98 -15.69 18.30
N ILE A 212 3.75 -14.93 17.52
CA ILE A 212 5.14 -14.54 17.83
C ILE A 212 5.19 -13.46 18.93
N LEU A 213 4.14 -12.65 19.05
CA LEU A 213 3.96 -11.71 20.14
C LEU A 213 2.51 -11.70 20.65
N SER A 214 2.30 -11.07 21.81
CA SER A 214 0.97 -10.79 22.34
C SER A 214 0.81 -9.30 22.58
N PHE A 215 -0.36 -8.75 22.27
CA PHE A 215 -0.70 -7.37 22.62
C PHE A 215 -0.74 -7.12 24.15
N LYS A 216 -0.82 -8.19 24.95
CA LYS A 216 -0.71 -8.19 26.42
C LYS A 216 0.73 -8.36 26.92
N GLU A 217 1.72 -8.46 26.04
CA GLU A 217 3.13 -8.39 26.42
C GLU A 217 3.46 -6.97 26.93
N VAL A 218 4.28 -6.89 27.98
CA VAL A 218 4.72 -5.63 28.58
C VAL A 218 6.15 -5.31 28.15
N MET A 219 6.35 -4.08 27.71
CA MET A 219 7.66 -3.52 27.40
C MET A 219 8.06 -2.44 28.41
N THR A 220 9.31 -2.47 28.84
CA THR A 220 9.94 -1.38 29.60
C THR A 220 10.53 -0.33 28.66
N TYR A 221 10.26 0.95 28.92
CA TYR A 221 10.91 2.10 28.30
C TYR A 221 12.35 2.23 28.80
N LYS A 222 13.31 2.27 27.88
CA LYS A 222 14.74 2.34 28.14
C LYS A 222 15.37 3.57 27.51
N GLU A 223 16.57 3.89 27.94
CA GLU A 223 17.41 4.94 27.34
C GLU A 223 17.68 4.71 25.84
N GLU A 224 17.80 3.45 25.38
CA GLU A 224 17.94 3.10 23.95
C GLU A 224 16.69 3.40 23.09
N ASP A 225 15.52 3.63 23.71
CA ASP A 225 14.28 4.02 23.03
C ASP A 225 14.10 5.55 22.96
N GLN A 226 14.94 6.33 23.64
CA GLN A 226 14.80 7.79 23.71
C GLN A 226 15.03 8.40 22.32
N THR A 227 14.01 9.08 21.82
CA THR A 227 14.05 9.82 20.54
C THR A 227 13.45 11.20 20.73
N GLU A 228 13.86 12.16 19.89
CA GLU A 228 13.20 13.47 19.80
C GLU A 228 11.92 13.38 18.96
N GLY A 229 10.94 14.26 19.24
CA GLY A 229 9.72 14.43 18.44
C GLY A 229 8.42 14.32 19.26
N PRO A 230 7.27 14.14 18.59
CA PRO A 230 5.98 14.02 19.27
C PRO A 230 5.90 12.76 20.13
N GLY A 231 5.17 12.85 21.24
CA GLY A 231 4.92 11.74 22.15
C GLY A 231 4.56 12.19 23.56
N VAL A 232 3.90 11.30 24.30
CA VAL A 232 3.62 11.46 25.74
C VAL A 232 4.59 10.69 26.61
N ILE A 233 5.24 9.64 26.07
CA ILE A 233 6.20 8.81 26.81
C ILE A 233 7.48 9.59 27.14
N ALA A 234 7.85 10.61 26.34
CA ALA A 234 9.01 11.47 26.61
C ALA A 234 8.98 12.18 27.98
N ASN A 235 7.79 12.34 28.56
CA ASN A 235 7.59 12.94 29.88
C ASN A 235 7.62 11.92 31.03
N ARG A 236 8.12 10.70 30.78
CA ARG A 236 8.10 9.57 31.70
C ARG A 236 9.52 9.06 31.95
N ASN A 237 9.77 8.60 33.16
CA ASN A 237 11.08 8.08 33.54
C ASN A 237 11.37 6.76 32.81
N TYR A 238 12.65 6.51 32.50
CA TYR A 238 13.11 5.17 32.14
C TYR A 238 12.71 4.16 33.22
N GLY A 239 12.37 2.94 32.81
CA GLY A 239 11.73 1.94 33.67
C GLY A 239 10.20 2.00 33.66
N ALA A 240 9.57 3.05 33.10
CA ALA A 240 8.13 3.04 32.82
C ALA A 240 7.77 1.85 31.93
N GLN A 241 6.63 1.22 32.19
CA GLN A 241 6.18 0.03 31.46
C GLN A 241 4.92 0.33 30.65
N TYR A 242 4.72 -0.39 29.55
CA TYR A 242 3.57 -0.28 28.67
C TYR A 242 3.23 -1.63 28.05
N PHE A 243 1.93 -1.92 27.86
CA PHE A 243 1.51 -3.01 26.99
C PHE A 243 1.82 -2.70 25.52
N ILE A 244 2.14 -3.71 24.72
CA ILE A 244 2.32 -3.56 23.27
C ILE A 244 1.06 -2.93 22.63
N ARG A 245 -0.14 -3.25 23.12
CA ARG A 245 -1.40 -2.59 22.68
C ARG A 245 -1.38 -1.08 22.86
N SER A 246 -0.93 -0.60 24.02
CA SER A 246 -0.86 0.82 24.34
C SER A 246 0.19 1.53 23.49
N LEU A 247 1.35 0.90 23.26
CA LEU A 247 2.39 1.42 22.38
C LEU A 247 1.92 1.52 20.92
N SER A 248 1.23 0.48 20.42
CA SER A 248 0.60 0.47 19.10
C SER A 248 -0.39 1.62 18.94
N GLY A 249 -1.27 1.82 19.93
CA GLY A 249 -2.22 2.94 19.97
C GLY A 249 -1.52 4.30 19.93
N LEU A 250 -0.52 4.54 20.78
CA LEU A 250 0.21 5.81 20.84
C LEU A 250 1.00 6.08 19.53
N SER A 251 1.65 5.06 18.99
CA SER A 251 2.35 5.13 17.70
C SER A 251 1.41 5.54 16.55
N LEU A 252 0.17 5.03 16.51
CA LEU A 252 -0.79 5.36 15.45
C LEU A 252 -1.58 6.67 15.68
N THR A 253 -1.99 6.95 16.91
CA THR A 253 -2.93 8.05 17.22
C THR A 253 -2.25 9.38 17.54
N SER A 254 -1.09 9.36 18.20
CA SER A 254 -0.31 10.56 18.55
C SER A 254 1.04 10.64 17.85
N SER A 255 1.35 9.67 16.98
CA SER A 255 2.66 9.52 16.34
C SER A 255 3.81 9.46 17.36
N ASP A 256 3.59 8.87 18.54
CA ASP A 256 4.58 8.86 19.63
C ASP A 256 5.88 8.16 19.18
N ASN A 257 6.96 8.93 19.04
CA ASN A 257 8.21 8.45 18.48
C ASN A 257 8.90 7.42 19.40
N ILE A 258 8.75 7.54 20.72
CA ILE A 258 9.29 6.58 21.69
C ILE A 258 8.47 5.29 21.64
N ALA A 259 7.14 5.40 21.54
CA ALA A 259 6.30 4.21 21.33
C ALA A 259 6.71 3.47 20.05
N THR A 260 6.93 4.19 18.95
CA THR A 260 7.47 3.62 17.71
C THR A 260 8.86 3.00 17.90
N ALA A 261 9.79 3.65 18.61
CA ALA A 261 11.12 3.11 18.89
C ALA A 261 11.07 1.80 19.69
N MET A 262 10.24 1.76 20.74
CA MET A 262 9.99 0.56 21.53
C MET A 262 9.43 -0.59 20.66
N LEU A 263 8.45 -0.31 19.79
CA LEU A 263 7.89 -1.31 18.88
C LEU A 263 8.94 -1.83 17.86
N ILE A 264 9.75 -0.94 17.28
CA ILE A 264 10.86 -1.34 16.38
C ILE A 264 11.85 -2.26 17.11
N ARG A 265 12.21 -1.92 18.36
CA ARG A 265 13.07 -2.76 19.19
C ARG A 265 12.44 -4.13 19.45
N ARG A 266 11.13 -4.20 19.69
CA ARG A 266 10.41 -5.47 19.88
C ARG A 266 10.32 -6.33 18.62
N LEU A 267 10.24 -5.70 17.45
CA LEU A 267 10.28 -6.36 16.14
C LEU A 267 11.72 -6.78 15.74
N GLY A 268 12.71 -6.52 16.60
CA GLY A 268 14.09 -6.98 16.43
C GLY A 268 14.95 -6.09 15.54
N GLY A 269 14.66 -4.79 15.47
CA GLY A 269 15.44 -3.79 14.73
C GLY A 269 14.72 -3.26 13.50
N ILE A 270 15.13 -2.07 13.03
CA ILE A 270 14.51 -1.42 11.86
C ILE A 270 14.78 -2.22 10.58
N GLU A 271 15.91 -2.92 10.50
CA GLU A 271 16.30 -3.76 9.38
C GLU A 271 15.30 -4.91 9.20
N ARG A 272 14.92 -5.59 10.29
CA ARG A 272 13.91 -6.66 10.29
C ARG A 272 12.52 -6.17 9.88
N VAL A 273 12.21 -4.93 10.26
CA VAL A 273 10.98 -4.24 9.91
C VAL A 273 10.98 -3.90 8.41
N CYS A 274 12.09 -3.40 7.87
CA CYS A 274 12.27 -3.14 6.44
C CYS A 274 12.24 -4.41 5.58
N ASP A 275 12.84 -5.52 6.04
CA ASP A 275 12.76 -6.82 5.36
C ASP A 275 11.29 -7.23 5.12
N ARG A 276 10.43 -7.07 6.14
CA ARG A 276 8.97 -7.32 6.03
C ARG A 276 8.28 -6.35 5.07
N PHE A 277 8.68 -5.09 5.02
CA PHE A 277 8.09 -4.12 4.09
C PHE A 277 8.45 -4.44 2.64
N GLY A 278 9.70 -4.88 2.40
CA GLY A 278 10.19 -5.29 1.08
C GLY A 278 9.51 -6.53 0.49
N GLU A 279 8.74 -7.29 1.29
CA GLU A 279 7.84 -8.35 0.80
C GLU A 279 6.55 -7.77 0.19
N ILE A 280 6.16 -6.55 0.57
CA ILE A 280 4.95 -5.84 0.11
C ILE A 280 5.31 -4.88 -1.04
N SER A 281 6.19 -3.91 -0.77
CA SER A 281 6.67 -2.94 -1.76
C SER A 281 8.08 -2.44 -1.43
N MET A 282 8.82 -2.06 -2.48
CA MET A 282 10.20 -1.61 -2.38
C MET A 282 10.57 -0.69 -3.56
N ILE A 283 9.66 0.21 -3.94
CA ILE A 283 9.89 1.20 -5.01
C ILE A 283 10.97 2.17 -4.54
N VAL A 284 10.84 2.67 -3.31
CA VAL A 284 11.91 3.33 -2.57
C VAL A 284 12.29 2.45 -1.38
N ASP A 285 13.46 1.80 -1.45
CA ASP A 285 14.02 1.06 -0.33
C ASP A 285 14.33 2.01 0.83
N TYR A 286 13.64 1.78 1.94
CA TYR A 286 13.69 2.60 3.15
C TYR A 286 15.05 2.58 3.85
N ASP A 287 15.79 1.47 3.82
CA ASP A 287 17.12 1.40 4.43
C ASP A 287 18.23 1.85 3.46
N SER A 288 17.97 1.90 2.15
CA SER A 288 18.90 2.48 1.18
C SER A 288 18.94 4.01 1.21
N VAL A 289 20.09 4.57 0.84
CA VAL A 289 20.25 6.01 0.65
C VAL A 289 19.56 6.44 -0.64
N SER A 290 18.54 7.28 -0.52
CA SER A 290 17.84 7.91 -1.64
C SER A 290 18.37 9.33 -1.90
N ASN A 291 18.64 9.65 -3.16
CA ASN A 291 19.01 11.00 -3.61
C ASN A 291 17.81 11.67 -4.30
N TYR A 292 17.54 12.93 -3.99
CA TYR A 292 16.40 13.65 -4.56
C TYR A 292 16.55 15.17 -4.51
N THR A 293 15.90 15.85 -5.45
CA THR A 293 15.73 17.30 -5.39
C THR A 293 14.57 17.65 -4.45
N ASP A 294 14.77 18.54 -3.49
CA ASP A 294 13.71 19.06 -2.62
C ASP A 294 12.90 20.21 -3.27
N TYR A 295 11.89 20.71 -2.55
CA TYR A 295 11.05 21.84 -3.00
C TYR A 295 11.85 23.14 -3.21
N SER A 296 12.96 23.32 -2.49
CA SER A 296 13.87 24.46 -2.66
C SER A 296 14.87 24.29 -3.82
N LYS A 297 14.68 23.24 -4.63
CA LYS A 297 15.51 22.86 -5.79
C LYS A 297 16.93 22.42 -5.40
N LYS A 298 17.17 22.06 -4.14
CA LYS A 298 18.47 21.57 -3.65
C LYS A 298 18.52 20.05 -3.69
N GLN A 299 19.71 19.51 -3.96
CA GLN A 299 19.96 18.08 -3.85
C GLN A 299 20.02 17.67 -2.38
N GLN A 300 19.30 16.62 -2.04
CA GLN A 300 19.22 15.99 -0.73
C GLN A 300 19.57 14.51 -0.85
N SER A 301 20.13 13.95 0.23
CA SER A 301 20.51 12.54 0.30
C SER A 301 20.20 11.98 1.69
N GLY A 302 19.71 10.74 1.77
CA GLY A 302 19.59 10.02 3.04
C GLY A 302 18.74 8.76 2.98
N LYS A 303 18.85 7.94 4.04
CA LYS A 303 17.98 6.79 4.32
C LYS A 303 16.59 7.21 4.82
N ARG A 304 15.69 6.26 5.09
CA ARG A 304 14.36 6.47 5.69
C ARG A 304 13.42 7.29 4.81
N ARG A 305 13.47 7.01 3.51
CA ARG A 305 12.56 7.58 2.50
C ARG A 305 11.55 6.51 2.07
N THR A 306 10.41 6.95 1.57
CA THR A 306 9.39 6.10 0.95
C THR A 306 8.83 6.81 -0.28
N SER A 307 8.03 6.14 -1.10
CA SER A 307 7.24 6.76 -2.17
C SER A 307 5.76 6.85 -1.78
N THR A 308 4.94 7.65 -2.47
CA THR A 308 3.50 7.66 -2.16
C THR A 308 2.79 6.39 -2.64
N GLN A 309 3.39 5.66 -3.59
CA GLN A 309 2.90 4.35 -4.02
C GLN A 309 3.29 3.22 -3.05
N ASP A 310 4.46 3.29 -2.39
CA ASP A 310 4.83 2.33 -1.32
C ASP A 310 3.92 2.45 -0.08
N MET A 311 3.21 3.57 0.08
CA MET A 311 2.38 3.89 1.25
C MET A 311 0.87 3.70 1.04
N ALA A 312 0.43 3.33 -0.17
CA ALA A 312 -0.98 3.29 -0.58
C ALA A 312 -1.52 1.86 -0.71
#